data_AF-A0A2G0X4X8-F1
#
_entry.id   AF-A0A2G0X4X8-F1
#
_cell.length_a   1.000
_cell.length_b   1.000
_cell.length_c   1.000
_cell.angle_alpha   90.00
_cell.angle_beta   90.00
_cell.angle_gamma   90.00
#
_symmetry.space_group_name_H-M   'P 1'
#
loop_
_entity.id
_entity.type
_entity.pdbx_description
1 polymer ?
#
loop_
_entity_poly.entity_id
_entity_poly.type
_entity_poly.pdbx_seq_one_letter_code
_entity_poly.pdbx_strand_id
1 'polypeptide(L)'
;MRLNAMALATASALLLTACSDSPSDTDIQTALQPRLQGPACISAPMFKSFPVTLSESFSAGVSSGNAPAFDALVDAGLLAKSDKTYSLTESGRTAYTEQAPGFCYSQGYEIAKIKDVSPNPDPMGAAVDKSWVVTLDIRQMPVAAWAKTPALAKLTRHPENLSEAPKTYHVTVGRVKGEQGLQLIDPRFFIMRGVSVSQGF
;
A
#
# COMPACT_ATOMS: atom_id res chain seq x y z
N MET A 1 16.93 -9.13 78.49
CA MET A 1 17.98 -9.60 77.56
C MET A 1 17.74 -11.08 77.32
N ARG A 2 17.53 -11.65 76.13
CA ARG A 2 17.59 -11.23 74.72
C ARG A 2 16.61 -12.14 73.96
N LEU A 3 15.83 -11.61 73.02
CA LEU A 3 15.07 -12.40 72.04
C LEU A 3 16.01 -12.71 70.87
N ASN A 4 16.22 -14.00 70.58
CA ASN A 4 16.88 -14.43 69.35
C ASN A 4 15.82 -14.48 68.24
N ALA A 5 15.83 -13.48 67.35
CA ALA A 5 15.06 -13.51 66.12
C ALA A 5 15.93 -14.10 65.01
N MET A 6 15.53 -15.27 64.52
CA MET A 6 16.06 -15.92 63.32
C MET A 6 15.87 -15.04 62.10
N ALA A 7 16.94 -14.89 61.33
CA ALA A 7 16.96 -14.21 60.05
C ALA A 7 16.09 -14.97 59.01
N LEU A 8 15.19 -14.25 58.34
CA LEU A 8 14.73 -14.63 57.00
C LEU A 8 15.23 -13.57 56.02
N ALA A 9 16.31 -13.91 55.32
CA ALA A 9 16.70 -13.21 54.11
C ALA A 9 15.74 -13.66 53.00
N THR A 10 14.72 -12.84 52.72
CA THR A 10 13.91 -12.98 51.51
C THR A 10 14.80 -12.69 50.30
N ALA A 11 15.30 -13.74 49.67
CA ALA A 11 15.92 -13.66 48.36
C ALA A 11 14.82 -13.31 47.34
N SER A 12 14.69 -12.01 47.04
CA SER A 12 13.92 -11.53 45.91
C SER A 12 14.58 -12.07 44.63
N ALA A 13 14.01 -13.14 44.08
CA ALA A 13 14.32 -13.57 42.73
C ALA A 13 13.87 -12.46 41.78
N LEU A 14 14.83 -11.65 41.31
CA LEU A 14 14.67 -10.78 40.16
C LEU A 14 14.32 -11.68 38.96
N LEU A 15 13.03 -11.79 38.65
CA LEU A 15 12.57 -12.27 37.36
C LEU A 15 13.08 -11.28 36.32
N LEU A 16 14.26 -11.57 35.76
CA LEU A 16 14.73 -11.01 34.51
C LEU A 16 13.72 -11.45 33.44
N THR A 17 12.65 -10.68 33.27
CA THR A 17 11.99 -10.63 31.97
C THR A 17 13.08 -10.17 31.01
N ALA A 18 13.65 -11.09 30.25
CA ALA A 18 14.46 -10.72 29.11
C ALA A 18 13.59 -9.78 28.27
N CYS A 19 13.85 -8.48 28.36
CA CYS A 19 13.22 -7.49 27.51
C CYS A 19 13.54 -7.96 26.09
N SER A 20 12.54 -8.46 25.37
CA SER A 20 12.73 -8.94 24.02
C SER A 20 13.37 -7.79 23.25
N ASP A 21 14.60 -7.97 22.79
CA ASP A 21 15.36 -6.99 22.02
C ASP A 21 14.67 -6.64 20.68
N SER A 22 13.58 -7.34 20.35
CA SER A 22 12.72 -7.12 19.20
C SER A 22 12.05 -5.74 19.23
N PRO A 23 11.91 -5.07 18.08
CA PRO A 23 11.08 -3.88 17.96
C PRO A 23 9.62 -4.19 18.31
N SER A 24 8.90 -3.16 18.76
CA SER A 24 7.46 -3.25 18.98
C SER A 24 6.67 -3.15 17.67
N ASP A 25 5.41 -3.59 17.69
CA ASP A 25 4.49 -3.41 16.56
C ASP A 25 4.33 -1.94 16.15
N THR A 26 4.34 -1.01 17.13
CA THR A 26 4.27 0.43 16.88
C THR A 26 5.53 0.95 16.17
N ASP A 27 6.71 0.45 16.53
CA ASP A 27 7.96 0.81 15.85
C ASP A 27 7.93 0.34 14.39
N ILE A 28 7.46 -0.89 14.16
CA ILE A 28 7.31 -1.50 12.83
C ILE A 28 6.31 -0.71 11.98
N GLN A 29 5.14 -0.38 12.54
CA GLN A 29 4.14 0.44 11.88
C GLN A 29 4.71 1.79 11.48
N THR A 30 5.39 2.48 12.41
CA THR A 30 5.99 3.80 12.16
C THR A 30 7.05 3.74 11.05
N ALA A 31 7.91 2.72 11.07
CA ALA A 31 8.96 2.53 10.07
C ALA A 31 8.41 2.26 8.66
N LEU A 32 7.29 1.53 8.55
CA LEU A 32 6.69 1.15 7.27
C LEU A 32 5.70 2.17 6.73
N GLN A 33 5.02 2.93 7.60
CA GLN A 33 3.90 3.81 7.24
C GLN A 33 4.18 4.72 6.02
N PRO A 34 5.34 5.39 5.90
CA PRO A 34 5.61 6.27 4.75
C PRO A 34 5.56 5.54 3.40
N ARG A 35 5.86 4.23 3.38
CA ARG A 35 5.81 3.41 2.16
C ARG A 35 4.40 2.93 1.82
N LEU A 36 3.47 2.94 2.78
CA LEU A 36 2.09 2.49 2.62
C LEU A 36 1.13 3.63 2.25
N GLN A 37 1.47 4.87 2.63
CA GLN A 37 0.66 6.06 2.40
C GLN A 37 0.59 6.46 0.93
N GLY A 38 -0.58 6.86 0.45
CA GLY A 38 -0.76 7.50 -0.85
C GLY A 38 -1.77 6.74 -1.72
N PRO A 39 -2.59 7.45 -2.51
CA PRO A 39 -3.75 6.87 -3.14
C PRO A 39 -3.39 5.81 -4.18
N ALA A 40 -4.27 4.81 -4.32
CA ALA A 40 -4.25 3.86 -5.41
C ALA A 40 -5.29 4.29 -6.44
N CYS A 41 -4.87 4.45 -7.70
CA CYS A 41 -5.71 5.00 -8.77
C CYS A 41 -5.62 4.17 -10.04
N ILE A 42 -6.72 4.10 -10.79
CA ILE A 42 -6.70 3.65 -12.19
C ILE A 42 -6.31 4.85 -13.02
N SER A 43 -5.13 4.81 -13.63
CA SER A 43 -4.52 5.95 -14.32
C SER A 43 -4.13 5.61 -15.75
N ALA A 44 -4.20 6.61 -16.62
CA ALA A 44 -3.75 6.48 -18.00
C ALA A 44 -3.41 7.85 -18.58
N PRO A 45 -2.44 7.95 -19.52
CA PRO A 45 -2.16 9.22 -20.19
C PRO A 45 -3.35 9.80 -20.96
N MET A 46 -4.35 8.98 -21.28
CA MET A 46 -5.59 9.40 -21.96
C MET A 46 -6.66 9.95 -21.03
N PHE A 47 -6.48 9.89 -19.70
CA PHE A 47 -7.42 10.41 -18.70
C PHE A 47 -7.02 11.80 -18.19
N LYS A 48 -6.32 12.60 -19.00
CA LYS A 48 -5.78 13.92 -18.57
C LYS A 48 -6.83 15.01 -18.42
N SER A 49 -7.93 14.90 -19.14
CA SER A 49 -9.01 15.88 -19.10
C SER A 49 -10.30 15.21 -19.57
N PHE A 50 -11.43 15.73 -19.09
CA PHE A 50 -12.76 15.33 -19.56
C PHE A 50 -13.55 16.60 -19.91
N PRO A 51 -14.43 16.56 -20.93
CA PRO A 51 -14.77 15.40 -21.73
C PRO A 51 -13.66 14.96 -22.71
N VAL A 52 -13.64 13.68 -23.07
CA VAL A 52 -12.76 13.10 -24.10
C VAL A 52 -13.61 12.63 -25.27
N THR A 53 -13.31 13.10 -26.47
CA THR A 53 -13.87 12.56 -27.71
C THR A 53 -12.84 11.70 -28.41
N LEU A 54 -13.19 10.44 -28.68
CA LEU A 54 -12.30 9.51 -29.36
C LEU A 54 -12.22 9.79 -30.86
N SER A 55 -11.02 9.69 -31.40
CA SER A 55 -10.67 10.02 -32.78
C SER A 55 -10.19 8.79 -33.55
N GLU A 56 -10.58 8.67 -34.81
CA GLU A 56 -10.01 7.66 -35.73
C GLU A 56 -8.63 8.08 -36.27
N SER A 57 -8.23 9.34 -36.04
CA SER A 57 -6.93 9.85 -36.50
C SER A 57 -5.82 9.46 -35.53
N PHE A 58 -4.80 8.77 -36.04
CA PHE A 58 -3.60 8.40 -35.29
C PHE A 58 -2.69 9.60 -34.95
N SER A 59 -2.89 10.76 -35.59
CA SER A 59 -2.03 11.95 -35.42
C SER A 59 -2.63 13.01 -34.49
N ALA A 60 -3.88 12.86 -34.05
CA ALA A 60 -4.55 13.85 -33.22
C ALA A 60 -5.58 13.22 -32.26
N GLY A 61 -5.37 13.43 -30.95
CA GLY A 61 -6.31 13.09 -29.89
C GLY A 61 -6.13 11.68 -29.32
N VAL A 62 -7.14 11.22 -28.56
CA VAL A 62 -7.18 9.87 -28.01
C VAL A 62 -7.79 8.93 -29.05
N SER A 63 -7.07 7.87 -29.42
CA SER A 63 -7.52 6.91 -30.44
C SER A 63 -8.80 6.18 -30.04
N SER A 64 -9.68 5.94 -31.01
CA SER A 64 -10.88 5.09 -30.93
C SER A 64 -10.60 3.68 -30.43
N GLY A 65 -9.39 3.15 -30.64
CA GLY A 65 -8.96 1.86 -30.08
C GLY A 65 -9.03 1.79 -28.56
N ASN A 66 -9.00 2.93 -27.85
CA ASN A 66 -9.12 2.96 -26.39
C ASN A 66 -10.56 2.89 -25.88
N ALA A 67 -11.56 2.80 -26.76
CA ALA A 67 -12.97 2.73 -26.36
C ALA A 67 -13.25 1.70 -25.25
N PRO A 68 -12.70 0.46 -25.27
CA PRO A 68 -12.94 -0.51 -24.21
C PRO A 68 -12.52 -0.03 -22.82
N ALA A 69 -11.45 0.77 -22.71
CA ALA A 69 -11.01 1.32 -21.44
C ALA A 69 -11.96 2.39 -20.90
N PHE A 70 -12.48 3.26 -21.77
CA PHE A 70 -13.48 4.25 -21.39
C PHE A 70 -14.84 3.62 -21.10
N ASP A 71 -15.25 2.62 -21.89
CA ASP A 71 -16.49 1.87 -21.67
C ASP A 71 -16.47 1.13 -20.33
N ALA A 72 -15.33 0.58 -19.91
CA ALA A 72 -15.21 0.00 -18.57
C ALA A 72 -15.41 1.03 -17.43
N LEU A 73 -15.02 2.30 -17.65
CA LEU A 73 -15.28 3.39 -16.70
C LEU A 73 -16.74 3.87 -16.75
N VAL A 74 -17.41 3.71 -17.90
CA VAL A 74 -18.87 3.92 -18.03
C VAL A 74 -19.62 2.84 -17.26
N ASP A 75 -19.23 1.58 -17.43
CA ASP A 75 -19.82 0.43 -16.70
C ASP A 75 -19.65 0.59 -15.18
N ALA A 76 -18.54 1.19 -14.74
CA ALA A 76 -18.28 1.51 -13.34
C ALA A 76 -19.03 2.78 -12.84
N GLY A 77 -19.79 3.44 -13.70
CA GLY A 77 -20.56 4.65 -13.37
C GLY A 77 -19.73 5.93 -13.22
N LEU A 78 -18.46 5.93 -13.62
CA LEU A 78 -17.58 7.09 -13.51
C LEU A 78 -17.70 8.02 -14.72
N LEU A 79 -18.02 7.47 -15.88
CA LEU A 79 -18.20 8.22 -17.11
C LEU A 79 -19.61 8.04 -17.67
N ALA A 80 -20.11 9.07 -18.33
CA ALA A 80 -21.26 9.01 -19.21
C ALA A 80 -20.76 9.06 -20.65
N LYS A 81 -21.33 8.22 -21.52
CA LYS A 81 -21.02 8.18 -22.95
C LYS A 81 -22.13 8.82 -23.76
N SER A 82 -21.75 9.73 -24.65
CA SER A 82 -22.60 10.28 -25.71
C SER A 82 -21.84 10.14 -27.03
N ASP A 83 -22.26 9.16 -27.83
CA ASP A 83 -21.61 8.80 -29.09
C ASP A 83 -20.13 8.39 -28.86
N LYS A 84 -19.15 9.15 -29.38
CA LYS A 84 -17.71 8.94 -29.12
C LYS A 84 -17.13 9.80 -27.98
N THR A 85 -17.99 10.53 -27.26
CA THR A 85 -17.58 11.46 -26.21
C THR A 85 -17.89 10.91 -24.84
N TYR A 86 -16.91 10.96 -23.94
CA TYR A 86 -16.98 10.50 -22.56
C TYR A 86 -16.82 11.66 -21.60
N SER A 87 -17.76 11.83 -20.69
CA SER A 87 -17.83 12.93 -19.73
C SER A 87 -17.90 12.40 -18.31
N LEU A 88 -17.34 13.12 -17.34
CA LEU A 88 -17.42 12.73 -15.93
C LEU A 88 -18.87 12.74 -15.44
N THR A 89 -19.29 11.66 -14.78
CA THR A 89 -20.47 11.66 -13.92
C THR A 89 -20.17 12.40 -12.62
N GLU A 90 -21.15 12.53 -11.73
CA GLU A 90 -20.91 13.05 -10.38
C GLU A 90 -19.92 12.17 -9.59
N SER A 91 -20.14 10.85 -9.57
CA SER A 91 -19.21 9.89 -8.96
C SER A 91 -17.83 9.93 -9.61
N GLY A 92 -17.77 10.11 -10.93
CA GLY A 92 -16.53 10.31 -11.67
C GLY A 92 -15.76 11.52 -11.19
N ARG A 93 -16.42 12.67 -11.01
CA ARG A 93 -15.77 13.90 -10.51
C ARG A 93 -15.20 13.72 -9.10
N THR A 94 -15.89 13.00 -8.22
CA THR A 94 -15.40 12.73 -6.86
C THR A 94 -14.15 11.83 -6.86
N ALA A 95 -14.08 10.85 -7.77
CA ALA A 95 -12.95 9.91 -7.83
C ALA A 95 -11.76 10.45 -8.64
N TYR A 96 -12.00 11.38 -9.56
CA TYR A 96 -11.00 11.89 -10.51
C TYR A 96 -9.94 12.76 -9.84
N THR A 97 -8.67 12.59 -10.23
CA THR A 97 -7.58 13.49 -9.87
C THR A 97 -6.74 13.86 -11.10
N GLU A 98 -6.46 15.15 -11.24
CA GLU A 98 -5.61 15.68 -12.32
C GLU A 98 -4.12 15.41 -12.07
N GLN A 99 -3.72 15.27 -10.80
CA GLN A 99 -2.32 15.06 -10.41
C GLN A 99 -1.81 13.69 -10.84
N ALA A 100 -2.70 12.69 -10.85
CA ALA A 100 -2.45 11.36 -11.37
C ALA A 100 -3.59 11.01 -12.34
N PRO A 101 -3.50 11.46 -13.62
CA PRO A 101 -4.59 11.43 -14.60
C PRO A 101 -5.39 10.13 -14.56
N GLY A 102 -6.52 10.16 -13.84
CA GLY A 102 -7.17 8.92 -13.44
C GLY A 102 -8.11 9.05 -12.25
N PHE A 103 -8.56 7.88 -11.74
CA PHE A 103 -9.60 7.74 -10.73
C PHE A 103 -9.06 6.96 -9.53
N CYS A 104 -9.05 7.59 -8.36
CA CYS A 104 -8.51 6.98 -7.14
C CYS A 104 -9.58 6.20 -6.39
N TYR A 105 -9.27 4.94 -6.09
CA TYR A 105 -10.21 3.99 -5.49
C TYR A 105 -9.83 3.57 -4.07
N SER A 106 -8.64 3.91 -3.60
CA SER A 106 -8.22 3.71 -2.21
C SER A 106 -7.23 4.79 -1.79
N GLN A 107 -7.12 5.04 -0.48
CA GLN A 107 -6.21 6.04 0.09
C GLN A 107 -4.79 5.52 0.35
N GLY A 108 -4.58 4.21 0.16
CA GLY A 108 -3.28 3.57 0.30
C GLY A 108 -3.41 2.20 0.92
N TYR A 109 -2.41 1.83 1.69
CA TYR A 109 -2.29 0.51 2.30
C TYR A 109 -2.15 0.62 3.81
N GLU A 110 -2.50 -0.45 4.50
CA GLU A 110 -2.36 -0.59 5.94
C GLU A 110 -1.79 -1.97 6.30
N ILE A 111 -1.06 -2.02 7.42
CA ILE A 111 -0.63 -3.28 8.02
C ILE A 111 -1.86 -3.92 8.66
N ALA A 112 -2.35 -5.00 8.07
CA ALA A 112 -3.48 -5.75 8.60
C ALA A 112 -3.07 -6.56 9.83
N LYS A 113 -1.85 -7.13 9.80
CA LYS A 113 -1.33 -7.96 10.89
C LYS A 113 0.18 -8.08 10.84
N ILE A 114 0.85 -7.94 11.98
CA ILE A 114 2.24 -8.39 12.16
C ILE A 114 2.18 -9.84 12.63
N LYS A 115 2.84 -10.74 11.88
CA LYS A 115 2.79 -12.20 12.13
C LYS A 115 3.99 -12.69 12.92
N ASP A 116 5.17 -12.20 12.57
CA ASP A 116 6.43 -12.63 13.16
C ASP A 116 7.47 -11.50 13.09
N VAL A 117 8.33 -11.44 14.10
CA VAL A 117 9.50 -10.56 14.15
C VAL A 117 10.68 -11.38 14.63
N SER A 118 11.57 -11.69 13.71
CA SER A 118 12.73 -12.54 13.97
C SER A 118 14.02 -11.77 13.75
N PRO A 119 15.09 -12.01 14.54
CA PRO A 119 16.41 -11.48 14.24
C PRO A 119 16.82 -11.82 12.81
N ASN A 120 17.38 -10.85 12.10
CA ASN A 120 17.86 -11.08 10.74
C ASN A 120 19.16 -11.91 10.80
N PRO A 121 19.23 -13.10 10.16
CA PRO A 121 20.43 -13.92 10.16
C PRO A 121 21.53 -13.36 9.24
N ASP A 122 21.18 -12.49 8.29
CA ASP A 122 22.12 -11.99 7.29
C ASP A 122 23.02 -10.87 7.84
N PRO A 123 24.32 -10.85 7.47
CA PRO A 123 25.22 -9.80 7.90
C PRO A 123 24.80 -8.46 7.29
N MET A 124 24.64 -7.44 8.13
CA MET A 124 24.37 -6.08 7.70
C MET A 124 25.65 -5.26 7.60
N GLY A 125 25.62 -4.19 6.78
CA GLY A 125 26.72 -3.24 6.72
C GLY A 125 26.97 -2.54 8.07
N ALA A 126 28.16 -1.99 8.26
CA ALA A 126 28.62 -1.42 9.54
C ALA A 126 27.76 -0.26 10.09
N ALA A 127 26.86 0.30 9.28
CA ALA A 127 25.92 1.35 9.65
C ALA A 127 24.67 0.83 10.40
N VAL A 128 24.42 -0.49 10.41
CA VAL A 128 23.23 -1.09 11.05
C VAL A 128 23.66 -1.79 12.35
N ASP A 129 23.06 -1.41 13.47
CA ASP A 129 23.36 -1.98 14.79
C ASP A 129 22.69 -3.33 15.01
N LYS A 130 21.40 -3.41 14.68
CA LYS A 130 20.56 -4.61 14.77
C LYS A 130 19.52 -4.58 13.66
N SER A 131 19.13 -5.74 13.15
CA SER A 131 18.07 -5.87 12.16
C SER A 131 17.19 -7.10 12.40
N TRP A 132 15.98 -7.02 11.88
CA TRP A 132 14.94 -8.04 12.00
C TRP A 132 14.29 -8.27 10.65
N VAL A 133 13.88 -9.50 10.41
CA VAL A 133 12.94 -9.86 9.36
C VAL A 133 11.55 -9.87 9.97
N VAL A 134 10.67 -9.02 9.44
CA VAL A 134 9.28 -8.92 9.87
C VAL A 134 8.42 -9.59 8.82
N THR A 135 7.61 -10.55 9.24
CA THR A 135 6.54 -11.12 8.42
C THR A 135 5.24 -10.42 8.76
N LEU A 136 4.58 -9.81 7.77
CA LEU A 136 3.34 -9.07 8.00
C LEU A 136 2.38 -9.19 6.82
N ASP A 137 1.09 -9.04 7.11
CA ASP A 137 0.05 -8.88 6.11
C ASP A 137 -0.22 -7.42 5.87
N ILE A 138 -0.20 -7.01 4.61
CA ILE A 138 -0.58 -5.67 4.16
C ILE A 138 -1.81 -5.82 3.28
N ARG A 139 -2.78 -4.94 3.47
CA ARG A 139 -3.95 -4.83 2.59
C ARG A 139 -4.15 -3.40 2.14
N GLN A 140 -4.92 -3.22 1.07
CA GLN A 140 -5.41 -1.90 0.73
C GLN A 140 -6.40 -1.42 1.79
N MET A 141 -6.33 -0.13 2.10
CA MET A 141 -7.42 0.56 2.77
C MET A 141 -8.70 0.43 1.94
N PRO A 142 -9.90 0.68 2.51
CA PRO A 142 -11.18 0.41 1.84
C PRO A 142 -11.20 0.84 0.38
N VAL A 143 -11.54 -0.11 -0.49
CA VAL A 143 -11.59 0.06 -1.95
C VAL A 143 -13.00 0.46 -2.35
N ALA A 144 -13.11 1.55 -3.10
CA ALA A 144 -14.38 2.07 -3.59
C ALA A 144 -15.16 1.00 -4.38
N ALA A 145 -16.48 0.92 -4.15
CA ALA A 145 -17.32 -0.13 -4.73
C ALA A 145 -17.25 -0.18 -6.27
N TRP A 146 -17.19 0.99 -6.92
CA TRP A 146 -17.07 1.08 -8.38
C TRP A 146 -15.81 0.39 -8.92
N ALA A 147 -14.71 0.35 -8.15
CA ALA A 147 -13.45 -0.24 -8.58
C ALA A 147 -13.49 -1.77 -8.63
N LYS A 148 -14.48 -2.37 -7.94
CA LYS A 148 -14.73 -3.81 -7.92
C LYS A 148 -15.59 -4.26 -9.12
N THR A 149 -15.96 -3.35 -10.02
CA THR A 149 -16.72 -3.65 -11.23
C THR A 149 -15.91 -4.60 -12.14
N PRO A 150 -16.48 -5.74 -12.60
CA PRO A 150 -15.75 -6.73 -13.38
C PRO A 150 -15.10 -6.19 -14.67
N ALA A 151 -15.67 -5.16 -15.29
CA ALA A 151 -15.09 -4.52 -16.47
C ALA A 151 -13.71 -3.91 -16.18
N LEU A 152 -13.51 -3.32 -14.99
CA LEU A 152 -12.25 -2.69 -14.61
C LEU A 152 -11.13 -3.70 -14.35
N ALA A 153 -11.48 -4.91 -13.87
CA ALA A 153 -10.51 -5.99 -13.68
C ALA A 153 -9.83 -6.40 -14.99
N LYS A 154 -10.48 -6.18 -16.14
CA LYS A 154 -9.91 -6.47 -17.47
C LYS A 154 -8.84 -5.46 -17.87
N LEU A 155 -8.82 -4.26 -17.29
CA LEU A 155 -7.87 -3.19 -17.63
C LEU A 155 -6.46 -3.42 -17.08
N THR A 156 -6.26 -4.49 -16.30
CA THR A 156 -5.00 -4.80 -15.65
C THR A 156 -4.68 -6.28 -15.71
N ARG A 157 -3.38 -6.61 -15.73
CA ARG A 157 -2.90 -7.98 -15.53
C ARG A 157 -2.90 -8.39 -14.05
N HIS A 158 -3.11 -7.43 -13.16
CA HIS A 158 -3.08 -7.57 -11.71
C HIS A 158 -4.41 -7.12 -11.09
N PRO A 159 -5.53 -7.81 -11.36
CA PRO A 159 -6.84 -7.43 -10.84
C PRO A 159 -6.92 -7.51 -9.30
N GLU A 160 -6.03 -8.25 -8.66
CA GLU A 160 -5.91 -8.29 -7.20
C GLU A 160 -5.60 -6.91 -6.59
N ASN A 161 -5.07 -5.95 -7.38
CA ASN A 161 -4.89 -4.56 -6.96
C ASN A 161 -6.20 -3.77 -6.84
N LEU A 162 -7.33 -4.34 -7.23
CA LEU A 162 -8.66 -3.76 -7.05
C LEU A 162 -9.40 -4.40 -5.86
N SER A 163 -8.66 -5.09 -4.99
CA SER A 163 -9.20 -5.82 -3.84
C SER A 163 -8.56 -5.41 -2.52
N GLU A 164 -9.27 -5.70 -1.43
CA GLU A 164 -8.77 -5.52 -0.05
C GLU A 164 -8.15 -6.80 0.51
N ALA A 165 -7.92 -7.82 -0.34
CA ALA A 165 -7.35 -9.08 0.08
C ALA A 165 -5.93 -8.86 0.63
N PRO A 166 -5.63 -9.26 1.89
CA PRO A 166 -4.29 -9.10 2.44
C PRO A 166 -3.27 -9.96 1.69
N LYS A 167 -2.06 -9.42 1.49
CA LYS A 167 -0.90 -10.14 0.98
C LYS A 167 0.18 -10.18 2.07
N THR A 168 0.86 -11.31 2.18
CA THR A 168 1.97 -11.47 3.11
C THR A 168 3.27 -10.93 2.50
N TYR A 169 3.99 -10.15 3.29
CA TYR A 169 5.28 -9.57 2.98
C TYR A 169 6.29 -9.99 4.03
N HIS A 170 7.55 -10.12 3.59
CA HIS A 170 8.71 -10.26 4.44
C HIS A 170 9.58 -9.04 4.20
N VAL A 171 9.84 -8.27 5.24
CA VAL A 171 10.59 -7.01 5.14
C VAL A 171 11.70 -6.97 6.17
N THR A 172 12.84 -6.44 5.76
CA THR A 172 13.95 -6.20 6.68
C THR A 172 13.88 -4.79 7.24
N VAL A 173 13.85 -4.70 8.56
CA VAL A 173 13.91 -3.45 9.32
C VAL A 173 15.13 -3.44 10.22
N GLY A 174 15.64 -2.27 10.58
CA GLY A 174 16.82 -2.19 11.45
C GLY A 174 17.00 -0.87 12.16
N ARG A 175 17.84 -0.88 13.19
CA ARG A 175 18.32 0.32 13.87
C ARG A 175 19.59 0.78 13.15
N VAL A 176 19.53 1.96 12.54
CA VAL A 176 20.65 2.55 11.78
C VAL A 176 21.36 3.55 12.69
N LYS A 177 22.69 3.50 12.73
CA LYS A 177 23.51 4.40 13.54
C LYS A 177 23.26 5.85 13.14
N GLY A 178 22.94 6.69 14.12
CA GLY A 178 22.67 8.11 13.91
C GLY A 178 21.24 8.44 13.48
N GLU A 179 20.43 7.43 13.14
CA GLU A 179 18.99 7.61 12.86
C GLU A 179 18.16 7.39 14.11
N GLN A 180 17.04 8.09 14.22
CA GLN A 180 16.07 7.87 15.29
C GLN A 180 15.07 6.79 14.90
N GLY A 181 14.82 5.86 15.83
CA GLY A 181 13.81 4.82 15.67
C GLY A 181 14.20 3.71 14.69
N LEU A 182 13.23 2.84 14.42
CA LEU A 182 13.36 1.72 13.50
C LEU A 182 13.22 2.21 12.05
N GLN A 183 14.07 1.69 11.17
CA GLN A 183 14.08 2.06 9.75
C GLN A 183 13.71 0.85 8.89
N LEU A 184 12.95 1.09 7.81
CA LEU A 184 12.84 0.12 6.72
C LEU A 184 14.14 0.14 5.92
N ILE A 185 14.86 -1.00 5.91
CA ILE A 185 16.16 -1.13 5.23
C ILE A 185 16.12 -2.16 4.09
N ASP A 186 14.95 -2.71 3.75
CA ASP A 186 14.78 -3.58 2.60
C ASP A 186 14.61 -2.76 1.31
N PRO A 187 15.61 -2.73 0.41
CA PRO A 187 15.51 -1.95 -0.83
C PRO A 187 14.53 -2.55 -1.83
N ARG A 188 14.12 -3.82 -1.65
CA ARG A 188 13.20 -4.53 -2.55
C ARG A 188 11.75 -4.36 -2.13
N PHE A 189 11.50 -3.82 -0.93
CA PHE A 189 10.14 -3.62 -0.47
C PHE A 189 9.45 -2.56 -1.34
N PHE A 190 8.46 -3.01 -2.09
CA PHE A 190 7.65 -2.16 -2.95
C PHE A 190 6.19 -2.61 -2.89
N ILE A 191 5.30 -1.62 -2.89
CA ILE A 191 3.87 -1.82 -3.04
C ILE A 191 3.45 -1.19 -4.34
N MET A 192 2.80 -1.99 -5.18
CA MET A 192 2.21 -1.52 -6.43
C MET A 192 1.02 -0.61 -6.12
N ARG A 193 1.10 0.64 -6.56
CA ARG A 193 0.07 1.66 -6.33
C ARG A 193 -0.78 1.78 -7.57
N GLY A 194 -2.05 1.42 -7.44
CA GLY A 194 -2.99 1.60 -8.53
C GLY A 194 -2.81 0.63 -9.68
N VAL A 195 -3.44 0.99 -10.79
CA VAL A 195 -3.41 0.31 -12.07
C VAL A 195 -3.07 1.34 -13.14
N SER A 196 -2.16 1.00 -14.04
CA SER A 196 -1.90 1.79 -15.24
C SER A 196 -2.54 1.11 -16.44
N VAL A 197 -3.37 1.85 -17.18
CA VAL A 197 -4.01 1.38 -18.41
C VAL A 197 -3.17 1.83 -19.60
N SER A 198 -2.75 0.87 -20.42
CA SER A 198 -1.98 1.14 -21.65
C SER A 198 -2.86 1.78 -22.72
N GLN A 199 -2.27 2.66 -23.54
CA GLN A 199 -2.93 3.11 -24.77
C GLN A 199 -2.92 2.00 -25.82
N GLY A 200 -4.03 1.86 -26.56
CA GLY A 200 -4.22 0.80 -27.55
C GLY A 200 -4.65 -0.53 -26.92
N PHE A 201 -5.40 -0.47 -25.81
CA PHE A 201 -5.98 -1.62 -25.12
C PHE A 201 -6.87 -2.47 -26.04
#